data_AF-A0A7X8VK59-F1
#
_entry.id   AF-A0A7X8VK59-F1
#
_cell.length_a   1.000
_cell.length_b   1.000
_cell.length_c   1.000
_cell.angle_alpha   90.00
_cell.angle_beta   90.00
_cell.angle_gamma   90.00
#
_symmetry.space_group_name_H-M   'P 1'
#
loop_
_entity.id
_entity.type
_entity.pdbx_description
1 polymer ?
#
loop_
_entity_poly.entity_id
_entity_poly.type
_entity_poly.pdbx_seq_one_letter_code
_entity_poly.pdbx_strand_id
1 'polypeptide(L)' 'ATQYPEHTIFCLDPVICPCSTMYRIHPGYLAWVLEELVKDTVVNQISVSQDVADPARIALERMLAVAPAPGKAGK' A
#
# COMPACT_ATOMS: atom_id res chain seq x y z
N ALA A 1 -13.36 -8.52 -9.51
CA ALA A 1 -13.95 -9.72 -10.15
C ALA A 1 -13.12 -10.24 -11.34
N THR A 2 -12.23 -9.45 -11.94
CA THR A 2 -11.43 -9.88 -13.10
C THR A 2 -10.41 -10.99 -12.83
N GLN A 3 -9.94 -11.15 -11.58
CA GLN A 3 -9.00 -12.22 -11.22
C GLN A 3 -9.68 -13.54 -10.80
N TYR A 4 -10.94 -13.51 -10.37
CA TYR A 4 -11.71 -14.68 -9.91
C TYR A 4 -13.15 -14.60 -10.43
N PRO A 5 -13.35 -14.82 -11.75
CA PRO A 5 -14.65 -14.64 -12.40
C PRO A 5 -15.72 -15.65 -11.96
N GLU A 6 -15.33 -16.80 -11.40
CA GLU A 6 -16.19 -17.85 -10.87
C GLU A 6 -16.83 -17.49 -9.52
N HIS A 7 -16.36 -16.42 -8.87
CA HIS A 7 -16.84 -15.99 -7.56
C HIS A 7 -17.71 -14.74 -7.64
N THR A 8 -18.75 -14.70 -6.81
CA THR A 8 -19.59 -13.51 -6.61
C THR A 8 -18.94 -12.59 -5.58
N ILE A 9 -18.46 -11.43 -6.02
CA ILE A 9 -17.86 -10.41 -5.14
C ILE A 9 -18.83 -9.22 -5.04
N PHE A 10 -19.18 -8.83 -3.82
CA PHE A 10 -20.06 -7.68 -3.56
C PHE A 10 -19.56 -6.89 -2.34
N CYS A 11 -19.94 -5.62 -2.25
CA CYS A 11 -19.62 -4.75 -1.11
C CYS A 11 -20.58 -5.07 0.06
N LEU A 12 -20.04 -5.26 1.26
CA LEU A 12 -20.85 -5.49 2.46
C LEU A 12 -21.58 -4.23 2.92
N ASP A 13 -20.97 -3.06 2.69
CA ASP A 13 -21.62 -1.77 2.93
C ASP A 13 -22.64 -1.50 1.80
N PRO A 14 -23.92 -1.22 2.13
CA PRO A 14 -24.97 -1.03 1.13
C PRO A 14 -24.88 0.31 0.39
N VAL A 15 -24.03 1.24 0.84
CA VAL A 15 -23.86 2.58 0.25
C VAL A 15 -22.51 2.65 -0.45
N ILE A 16 -21.41 2.75 0.30
CA ILE A 16 -20.03 2.77 -0.19
C ILE A 16 -19.09 2.86 1.03
N CYS A 17 -17.97 2.13 1.04
CA CYS A 17 -16.90 2.28 2.05
C CYS A 17 -15.55 2.64 1.40
N PRO A 18 -15.40 3.82 0.78
CA PRO A 18 -14.15 4.22 0.17
C PRO A 18 -13.19 4.74 1.26
N CYS A 19 -11.93 4.33 1.21
CA CYS A 19 -10.90 4.99 2.01
C CYS A 19 -10.59 6.35 1.36
N SER A 20 -11.03 7.44 1.99
CA SER A 20 -10.83 8.80 1.49
C SER A 20 -9.34 9.14 1.30
N THR A 21 -8.45 8.62 2.15
CA THR A 21 -7.00 8.79 2.00
C THR A 21 -6.46 8.05 0.78
N MET A 22 -6.94 6.83 0.49
CA MET A 22 -6.57 6.11 -0.74
C MET A 22 -7.06 6.84 -2.00
N TYR A 23 -8.23 7.47 -1.93
CA TYR A 23 -8.77 8.25 -3.05
C TYR A 23 -7.91 9.47 -3.42
N ARG A 24 -6.97 9.88 -2.56
CA ARG A 24 -5.98 10.93 -2.88
C ARG A 24 -4.89 10.46 -3.83
N ILE A 25 -4.73 9.15 -4.05
CA ILE A 25 -3.76 8.59 -5.01
C ILE A 25 -4.39 8.65 -6.41
N HIS A 26 -4.37 9.84 -7.00
CA HIS A 26 -4.99 10.12 -8.30
C HIS A 26 -3.96 10.02 -9.45
N PRO A 27 -4.32 9.48 -10.63
CA PRO A 27 -3.39 9.37 -11.77
C PRO A 27 -2.70 10.67 -12.16
N GLY A 28 -3.40 11.81 -12.06
CA GLY A 28 -2.81 13.13 -12.33
C GLY A 28 -1.67 13.51 -11.38
N TYR A 29 -1.77 13.15 -10.08
CA TYR A 29 -0.68 13.39 -9.14
C TYR A 29 0.49 12.44 -9.38
N LEU A 30 0.21 11.20 -9.76
CA LEU A 30 1.24 10.24 -10.14
C LEU A 30 2.00 10.73 -11.39
N ALA A 31 1.29 11.18 -12.42
CA ALA A 31 1.90 11.73 -13.63
C ALA A 31 2.82 12.91 -13.31
N TRP A 32 2.34 13.86 -12.49
CA TRP A 32 3.15 14.98 -12.04
C TRP A 32 4.44 14.55 -11.31
N VAL A 33 4.35 13.61 -10.35
CA VAL A 33 5.54 13.11 -9.64
C VAL A 33 6.54 12.49 -10.63
N LEU A 34 6.07 11.72 -11.61
CA LEU A 34 6.93 11.10 -12.62
C LEU A 34 7.58 12.15 -13.56
N GLU A 35 6.83 13.18 -13.95
CA GLU A 35 7.35 14.28 -14.76
C GLU A 35 8.45 15.08 -14.03
N GLU A 36 8.31 15.30 -12.72
CA GLU A 36 9.35 15.95 -11.91
C GLU A 36 10.60 15.08 -11.81
N LEU A 37 10.44 13.76 -11.64
CA LEU A 37 11.59 12.84 -11.63
C LEU A 37 12.35 12.82 -12.96
N VAL A 38 11.66 12.95 -14.10
CA VAL A 38 12.30 13.08 -15.43
C VAL A 38 13.11 14.38 -15.54
N LYS A 39 12.75 15.42 -14.79
CA LYS A 39 13.48 16.70 -14.71
C LYS A 39 14.56 16.70 -13.62
N ASP A 40 14.91 15.53 -13.07
CA ASP A 40 15.82 15.36 -11.92
C ASP A 40 15.36 16.07 -10.64
N THR A 41 14.06 16.38 -10.51
CA THR A 41 13.47 16.98 -9.30
C THR A 41 12.74 15.91 -8.48
N VAL A 42 13.22 15.64 -7.28
CA VAL A 42 12.54 14.72 -6.34
C VAL A 42 11.53 15.49 -5.49
N VAL A 43 10.24 15.22 -5.73
CA VAL A 43 9.13 15.76 -4.92
C VAL A 43 8.59 14.73 -3.94
N ASN A 44 8.09 15.19 -2.79
CA ASN A 44 7.43 14.34 -1.79
C ASN A 44 8.27 13.14 -1.31
N GLN A 45 9.60 13.31 -1.25
CA GLN A 45 10.49 12.27 -0.75
C GLN A 45 10.15 11.92 0.70
N ILE A 46 9.76 10.67 0.93
CA ILE A 46 9.48 10.18 2.28
C ILE A 46 10.82 10.03 3.00
N SER A 47 10.94 10.68 4.15
CA SER A 47 12.05 10.53 5.08
C SER A 47 11.51 10.25 6.48
N VAL A 48 12.25 9.44 7.23
CA VAL A 48 11.91 9.05 8.60
C VAL A 48 13.17 9.23 9.44
N SER A 49 13.05 9.85 10.61
CA SER A 49 14.18 10.05 11.50
C SER A 49 14.70 8.72 12.06
N GLN A 50 15.99 8.68 12.39
CA GLN A 50 16.67 7.43 12.76
C GLN A 50 16.11 6.81 14.04
N ASP A 51 15.75 7.64 15.01
CA ASP A 51 15.13 7.25 16.28
C ASP A 51 13.77 6.57 16.10
N VAL A 52 13.07 6.83 15.00
CA VAL A 52 11.83 6.15 14.62
C VAL A 52 12.11 4.95 13.72
N ALA A 53 12.97 5.12 12.71
CA ALA A 53 13.22 4.11 11.68
C ALA A 53 13.83 2.82 12.25
N ASP A 54 14.75 2.92 13.21
CA ASP A 54 15.46 1.76 13.76
C ASP A 54 14.56 0.80 14.55
N PRO A 55 13.82 1.25 15.58
CA PRO A 55 12.91 0.35 16.26
C PRO A 55 11.77 -0.15 15.36
N ALA A 56 11.28 0.68 14.42
CA ALA A 56 10.25 0.28 13.47
C ALA A 56 10.74 -0.83 12.53
N ARG A 57 12.00 -0.75 12.05
CA ARG A 57 12.61 -1.77 11.21
C ARG A 57 12.76 -3.10 11.93
N ILE A 58 13.21 -3.09 13.19
CA ILE A 58 13.32 -4.32 14.01
C ILE A 58 11.94 -4.98 14.17
N ALA A 59 10.90 -4.19 14.45
CA ALA A 59 9.55 -4.72 14.58
C ALA A 59 9.05 -5.34 13.26
N LEU A 60 9.30 -4.66 12.13
CA LEU A 60 8.96 -5.15 10.79
C LEU A 60 9.72 -6.45 10.45
N GLU A 61 11.02 -6.50 10.70
CA GLU A 61 11.85 -7.69 10.48
C GLU A 61 11.35 -8.89 11.27
N ARG A 62 10.98 -8.68 12.55
CA ARG A 62 10.38 -9.73 13.39
C ARG A 62 9.04 -10.22 12.84
N MET A 63 8.18 -9.30 12.39
CA MET A 63 6.89 -9.65 11.78
C MET A 63 7.09 -10.52 10.52
N LEU A 64 8.05 -10.14 9.67
CA LEU A 64 8.34 -10.88 8.43
C LEU A 64 9.04 -12.22 8.69
N ALA A 65 9.89 -12.31 9.72
CA ALA A 65 10.56 -13.56 10.09
C ALA A 65 9.60 -14.64 10.58
N VAL A 66 8.44 -14.25 11.12
CA VAL A 66 7.38 -15.16 11.57
C VAL A 66 6.25 -15.29 10.55
N ALA A 67 6.41 -14.72 9.34
CA ALA A 67 5.40 -14.81 8.30
C ALA A 67 5.08 -16.29 8.02
N PRO A 68 3.80 -16.69 8.06
CA PRO A 68 3.43 -18.07 7.76
C PRO A 68 3.84 -18.39 6.32
N ALA A 69 4.32 -19.61 6.09
CA ALA A 69 4.65 -20.07 4.75
C ALA A 69 3.45 -19.82 3.81
N PRO A 70 3.68 -19.27 2.60
CA PRO A 70 2.59 -19.04 1.65
C PRO A 70 1.95 -20.39 1.32
N GLY A 71 0.72 -20.62 1.81
CA GLY A 71 -0.01 -21.86 1.58
C GLY A 71 -0.66 -22.54 2.80
N LYS A 72 -0.65 -21.95 4.00
CA LYS A 72 -1.54 -22.41 5.09
C LYS A 72 -2.45 -21.30 5.61
N ALA A 73 -3.19 -20.66 4.70
CA ALA A 73 -4.45 -20.04 5.06
C ALA A 73 -5.51 -21.16 5.02
N GLY A 74 -5.83 -21.73 6.17
CA GLY A 74 -6.81 -22.82 6.24
C GLY A 74 -6.97 -23.37 7.64
N LYS A 75 -7.90 -22.76 8.39
CA LYS A 75 -8.96 -23.53 9.02
C LYS A 75 -10.28 -22.96 8.54
#